data_AF-A0A961B4D4-F1
#
_entry.id   AF-A0A961B4D4-F1
#
_cell.length_a   1.000
_cell.length_b   1.000
_cell.length_c   1.000
_cell.angle_alpha   90.00
_cell.angle_beta   90.00
_cell.angle_gamma   90.00
#
_symmetry.space_group_name_H-M   'P 1'
#
loop_
_entity.id
_entity.type
_entity.pdbx_description
1 polymer ?
#
loop_
_entity_poly.entity_id
_entity_poly.type
_entity_poly.pdbx_seq_one_letter_code
_entity_poly.pdbx_strand_id
1 'polypeptide(L)'
;MASESINVKVTGELREYVARQIGPGGEYESTSEFVRDLIRRHKQDADDEMTWLKTHLAPLVETPDSEFVRASAGEIARRARKRYLKSGKGRA
;
A
#
# COMPACT_ATOMS: atom_id res chain seq x y z
N MET A 1 -2.64 25.80 22.36
CA MET A 1 -2.58 25.56 20.91
C MET A 1 -3.97 25.78 20.34
N ALA A 2 -4.14 26.66 19.36
CA ALA A 2 -5.46 26.94 18.80
C ALA A 2 -6.04 25.65 18.20
N SER A 3 -7.25 25.27 18.62
CA SER A 3 -8.00 24.20 17.96
C SER A 3 -8.56 24.77 16.67
N GLU A 4 -7.77 24.71 15.60
CA GLU A 4 -8.20 25.16 14.28
C GLU A 4 -9.20 24.14 13.73
N SER A 5 -10.46 24.57 13.56
CA SER A 5 -11.54 23.70 13.08
C SER A 5 -11.57 23.69 11.57
N ILE A 6 -11.47 22.50 10.97
CA ILE A 6 -11.63 22.31 9.52
C ILE A 6 -13.07 21.85 9.25
N ASN A 7 -13.78 22.57 8.38
CA ASN A 7 -15.11 22.16 7.90
C ASN A 7 -14.96 21.39 6.58
N VAL A 8 -15.52 20.17 6.53
CA VAL A 8 -15.45 19.29 5.35
C VAL A 8 -16.84 18.78 5.02
N LYS A 9 -17.20 18.83 3.74
CA LYS A 9 -18.46 18.27 3.24
C LYS A 9 -18.23 16.84 2.77
N VAL A 10 -18.77 15.88 3.51
CA VAL A 10 -18.78 14.45 3.14
C VAL A 10 -20.17 14.07 2.66
N THR A 11 -20.27 13.46 1.47
CA THR A 11 -21.56 13.16 0.81
C THR A 11 -21.61 11.73 0.28
N GLY A 12 -22.80 11.28 -0.09
CA GLY A 12 -23.04 9.96 -0.68
C GLY A 12 -22.61 8.81 0.24
N GLU A 13 -22.02 7.77 -0.35
CA GLU A 13 -21.58 6.55 0.35
C GLU A 13 -20.59 6.83 1.48
N LEU A 14 -19.74 7.85 1.35
CA LEU A 14 -18.80 8.23 2.40
C LEU A 14 -19.51 8.75 3.66
N ARG A 15 -20.64 9.46 3.49
CA ARG A 15 -21.44 9.92 4.64
C ARG A 15 -22.02 8.73 5.40
N GLU A 16 -22.55 7.74 4.68
CA GLU A 16 -23.10 6.52 5.28
C GLU A 16 -22.01 5.69 5.94
N TYR A 17 -20.82 5.61 5.33
CA TYR A 17 -19.67 4.94 5.91
C TYR A 17 -19.27 5.59 7.24
N VAL A 18 -19.06 6.90 7.27
CA VAL A 18 -18.73 7.64 8.51
C VAL A 18 -19.80 7.42 9.57
N ALA A 19 -21.09 7.46 9.19
CA ALA A 19 -22.20 7.23 10.12
C ALA A 19 -22.15 5.83 10.76
N ARG A 20 -21.67 4.79 10.06
CA ARG A 20 -21.47 3.45 10.64
C ARG A 20 -20.28 3.40 11.59
N GLN A 21 -19.22 4.15 11.31
CA GLN A 21 -18.02 4.18 12.15
C GLN A 21 -18.25 4.86 13.52
N ILE A 22 -19.21 5.79 13.58
CA ILE A 22 -19.55 6.55 14.81
C ILE A 22 -20.91 6.17 15.42
N GLY A 23 -21.63 5.26 14.76
CA GLY A 23 -22.97 4.82 15.17
C GLY A 23 -22.92 3.72 16.24
N PRO A 24 -24.08 3.15 16.61
CA PRO A 24 -24.13 2.02 17.53
C PRO A 24 -23.27 0.84 17.05
N GLY A 25 -22.29 0.43 17.84
CA GLY A 25 -21.32 -0.60 17.47
C GLY A 25 -20.15 -0.13 16.60
N GLY A 26 -20.07 1.18 16.34
CA GLY A 26 -18.91 1.82 15.70
C GLY A 26 -17.72 1.95 16.65
N GLU A 27 -16.52 2.05 16.07
CA GLU A 27 -15.26 2.09 16.82
C GLU A 27 -14.87 3.50 17.31
N TYR A 28 -15.60 4.54 16.89
CA TYR A 28 -15.23 5.93 17.13
C TYR A 28 -16.36 6.72 17.81
N GLU A 29 -16.02 7.64 18.69
CA GLU A 29 -17.00 8.45 19.44
C GLU A 29 -17.48 9.67 18.64
N SER A 30 -16.70 10.10 17.64
CA SER A 30 -17.03 11.28 16.84
C SER A 30 -16.44 11.25 15.43
N THR A 31 -17.05 12.00 14.52
CA THR A 31 -16.52 12.22 13.16
C THR A 31 -15.10 12.77 13.20
N SER A 32 -14.83 13.72 14.10
CA SER A 32 -13.51 14.35 14.22
C SER A 32 -12.43 13.37 14.69
N GLU A 33 -12.80 12.36 15.48
CA GLU A 33 -11.89 11.28 15.86
C GLU A 33 -11.62 10.34 14.68
N PHE A 34 -12.68 9.86 14.03
CA PHE A 34 -12.57 8.98 12.87
C PHE A 34 -11.72 9.61 11.76
N VAL A 35 -11.97 10.88 11.42
CA VAL A 35 -11.22 11.59 10.39
C VAL A 35 -9.74 11.78 10.77
N ARG A 36 -9.45 12.07 12.05
CA ARG A 36 -8.05 12.18 12.51
C ARG A 36 -7.33 10.84 12.39
N ASP A 37 -7.98 9.74 12.77
CA ASP A 37 -7.39 8.41 12.62
C ASP A 37 -7.17 8.04 11.15
N LEU A 38 -8.17 8.29 10.30
CA LEU A 38 -8.07 8.07 8.85
C LEU A 38 -6.90 8.83 8.22
N ILE A 39 -6.71 10.10 8.58
CA ILE A 39 -5.58 10.91 8.08
C ILE A 39 -4.25 10.35 8.57
N ARG A 40 -4.15 9.89 9.82
CA ARG A 40 -2.92 9.27 10.33
C ARG A 40 -2.57 7.99 9.58
N ARG A 41 -3.55 7.10 9.38
CA ARG A 41 -3.36 5.87 8.61
C ARG A 41 -2.96 6.18 7.17
N HIS A 42 -3.66 7.10 6.51
CA HIS A 42 -3.31 7.51 5.15
C HIS A 42 -1.88 8.05 5.05
N LYS A 43 -1.45 8.87 6.01
CA LYS A 43 -0.07 9.36 6.07
C LYS A 43 0.92 8.22 6.29
N GLN A 44 0.62 7.31 7.21
CA GLN A 44 1.47 6.17 7.52
C GLN A 44 1.60 5.25 6.31
N ASP A 45 0.51 4.87 5.66
CA ASP A 45 0.51 4.00 4.48
C ASP A 45 1.38 4.59 3.36
N ALA A 46 1.26 5.90 3.10
CA ALA A 46 2.08 6.59 2.11
C ALA A 46 3.59 6.57 2.45
N ASP A 47 3.93 6.78 3.72
CA ASP A 47 5.32 6.75 4.20
C ASP A 47 5.88 5.31 4.18
N ASP A 48 5.06 4.32 4.54
CA ASP A 48 5.41 2.90 4.63
C ASP A 48 5.61 2.27 3.25
N GLU A 49 4.77 2.59 2.25
CA GLU A 49 4.93 2.09 0.87
C GLU A 49 6.26 2.56 0.25
N MET A 50 6.59 3.84 0.40
CA MET A 50 7.84 4.41 -0.10
C MET A 50 9.05 3.85 0.65
N THR A 51 8.92 3.67 1.97
CA THR A 51 9.96 3.07 2.80
C THR A 51 10.21 1.62 2.39
N TRP A 52 9.15 0.82 2.25
CA TRP A 52 9.23 -0.55 1.77
C TRP A 52 9.94 -0.64 0.41
N LEU A 53 9.56 0.22 -0.54
CA LEU A 53 10.16 0.24 -1.87
C LEU A 53 11.66 0.55 -1.80
N LYS A 54 12.05 1.58 -1.03
CA LYS A 54 13.46 1.95 -0.85
C LYS A 54 14.25 0.82 -0.21
N THR A 55 13.74 0.21 0.86
CA THR A 55 14.40 -0.91 1.54
C THR A 55 14.54 -2.12 0.62
N HIS A 56 13.53 -2.41 -0.21
CA HIS A 56 13.58 -3.54 -1.13
C HIS A 56 14.55 -3.31 -2.30
N LEU A 57 14.63 -2.09 -2.82
CA LEU A 57 15.48 -1.75 -3.95
C LEU A 57 16.92 -1.39 -3.56
N ALA A 58 17.17 -0.87 -2.36
CA ALA A 58 18.49 -0.41 -1.93
C ALA A 58 19.59 -1.48 -2.15
N PRO A 59 19.40 -2.76 -1.77
CA PRO A 59 20.41 -3.79 -2.03
C PRO A 59 20.71 -3.96 -3.53
N LEU A 60 19.69 -3.86 -4.39
CA LEU A 60 19.85 -3.99 -5.84
C LEU A 60 20.55 -2.78 -6.45
N VAL A 61 20.29 -1.57 -5.94
CA VAL A 61 20.93 -0.33 -6.41
C VAL A 61 22.38 -0.25 -5.95
N GLU A 62 22.68 -0.76 -4.76
CA GLU A 62 24.05 -0.79 -4.19
C GLU A 62 24.90 -1.93 -4.77
N THR A 63 24.28 -2.91 -5.43
CA THR A 63 24.98 -4.02 -6.08
C THR A 63 25.83 -3.49 -7.24
N PRO A 64 27.13 -3.83 -7.32
CA PRO A 64 27.96 -3.44 -8.45
C PRO A 64 27.41 -3.95 -9.79
N ASP A 65 27.49 -3.10 -10.83
CA ASP A 65 27.05 -3.46 -12.20
C ASP A 65 27.66 -4.78 -12.71
N SER A 66 28.86 -5.13 -12.26
CA SER A 66 29.55 -6.38 -12.61
C SER A 66 28.86 -7.66 -12.13
N GLU A 67 27.98 -7.57 -11.12
CA GLU A 67 27.19 -8.71 -10.65
C GLU A 67 25.93 -8.93 -11.50
N PHE A 68 25.55 -7.96 -12.33
CA PHE A 68 24.41 -8.08 -13.23
C PHE A 68 24.79 -8.73 -14.56
N VAL A 69 23.90 -9.60 -15.06
CA VAL A 69 24.03 -10.21 -16.39
C VAL A 69 23.06 -9.58 -17.36
N ARG A 70 23.49 -9.38 -18.61
CA ARG A 70 22.57 -8.98 -19.68
C ARG A 70 21.55 -10.08 -19.92
N ALA A 71 20.28 -9.70 -19.99
CA ALA A 71 19.19 -10.60 -20.33
C ALA A 71 18.19 -9.89 -21.23
N SER A 72 17.75 -10.57 -22.28
CA SER A 72 16.63 -10.14 -23.11
C SER A 72 15.28 -10.47 -22.46
N ALA A 73 14.23 -9.76 -22.85
CA ALA A 73 12.87 -10.05 -22.41
C ALA A 73 12.46 -11.51 -22.70
N GLY A 74 12.86 -12.06 -23.86
CA GLY A 74 12.61 -13.45 -24.23
C GLY A 74 13.28 -14.46 -23.29
N GLU A 75 14.51 -14.19 -22.86
CA GLU A 75 15.22 -15.03 -21.89
C GLU A 75 14.57 -14.98 -20.50
N ILE A 76 14.14 -13.79 -20.07
CA ILE A 76 13.43 -13.60 -18.81
C ILE A 76 12.11 -14.39 -18.82
N ALA A 77 11.31 -14.27 -19.88
CA ALA A 77 10.05 -14.98 -20.04
C ALA A 77 10.24 -16.50 -20.04
N ARG A 78 11.23 -17.00 -20.80
CA ARG A 78 11.60 -18.42 -20.83
C ARG A 78 11.98 -18.94 -19.44
N ARG A 79 12.78 -18.17 -18.69
CA ARG A 79 13.21 -18.52 -17.32
C ARG A 79 12.01 -18.56 -16.36
N ALA A 80 11.11 -17.58 -16.46
CA ALA A 80 9.89 -17.54 -15.65
C ALA A 80 8.98 -18.75 -15.92
N ARG A 81 8.73 -19.06 -17.20
CA ARG A 81 7.94 -20.23 -17.62
C ARG A 81 8.53 -21.55 -17.10
N LYS A 82 9.87 -21.71 -17.18
CA LYS A 82 10.55 -22.89 -16.65
C LYS A 82 10.33 -23.06 -15.13
N ARG A 83 10.39 -21.98 -14.34
CA ARG A 83 10.12 -22.02 -12.89
C ARG A 83 8.67 -22.37 -12.59
N TYR A 84 7.72 -21.81 -13.35
CA TYR A 84 6.29 -22.08 -13.19
C TYR A 84 5.94 -23.55 -13.47
N LEU A 85 6.52 -24.15 -14.52
CA LEU A 85 6.32 -25.57 -14.82
C LEU A 85 6.97 -26.49 -13.78
N LYS A 86 8.12 -26.08 -13.23
CA LYS A 86 8.83 -26.83 -12.18
C LYS A 86 8.12 -26.78 -10.82
N SER A 87 7.36 -25.72 -10.52
CA SER A 87 6.61 -25.59 -9.26
C SER A 87 5.33 -26.40 -9.19
N GLY A 88 5.02 -27.24 -10.19
CA GLY A 88 3.82 -28.08 -10.22
C GLY A 88 2.52 -27.33 -10.54
N LYS A 89 2.52 -25.99 -10.47
CA LYS A 89 1.37 -25.14 -10.80
C LYS A 89 0.96 -25.16 -12.28
N GLY A 90 1.85 -25.63 -13.16
CA GLY A 90 1.58 -25.79 -14.59
C GLY A 90 1.27 -27.23 -15.05
N ARG A 91 0.95 -28.14 -14.11
CA ARG A 91 0.47 -29.50 -14.41
C ARG A 91 -1.04 -29.56 -14.13
N ALA A 92 -1.80 -28.81 -14.90
CA ALA A 92 -3.25 -28.93 -15.01
C ALA A 92 -3.58 -29.14 -16.49
#